data_AF-A0A5B0QM01-F1
#
_entry.id   AF-A0A5B0QM01-F1
#
_cell.length_a   1.000
_cell.length_b   1.000
_cell.length_c   1.000
_cell.angle_alpha   90.00
_cell.angle_beta   90.00
_cell.angle_gamma   90.00
#
_symmetry.space_group_name_H-M   'P 1'
#
loop_
_entity.id
_entity.type
_entity.pdbx_description
1 polymer ?
#
loop_
_entity_poly.entity_id
_entity_poly.type
_entity_poly.pdbx_seq_one_letter_code
_entity_poly.pdbx_strand_id
1 'polypeptide(L)'
;MLSLTAKRWTTTTTTTATKTSSLRLNNSRAFRSSPRNQLAHQAPVKEIDPIPAPTQTPDLPPFHFGAPSSSKDQVEPPEFNYKDPDYKPIVYKDYSNGPSALDKAAKLFFLTEIARGMWVVLGQMFRPPYTIMYPFEKGPVSPRFRGEHALRRYASGEERCIACKLCEAICPAQAITIESETREDGSRRTTRYDIDMTKCIYCGFCQEACPVDAIVESQNTEYSTETREELLYNKEKLLANGDRMESEIAANLHADHVYR
;
A
#
# COMPACT_ATOMS: atom_id res chain seq x y z
N MET A 1 51.63 -21.86 57.33
CA MET A 1 51.16 -20.71 58.14
C MET A 1 51.81 -19.45 57.58
N LEU A 2 51.01 -18.39 57.37
CA LEU A 2 51.39 -17.03 56.91
C LEU A 2 51.75 -16.97 55.41
N SER A 3 51.31 -16.02 54.57
CA SER A 3 50.54 -14.79 54.79
C SER A 3 49.91 -14.36 53.46
N LEU A 4 48.68 -13.84 53.53
CA LEU A 4 48.01 -13.05 52.48
C LEU A 4 48.87 -11.84 52.09
N THR A 5 48.83 -11.42 50.82
CA THR A 5 48.98 -10.01 50.44
C THR A 5 48.13 -9.67 49.22
N ALA A 6 47.05 -8.94 49.48
CA ALA A 6 46.26 -8.21 48.51
C ALA A 6 47.05 -7.00 47.98
N LYS A 7 46.96 -6.70 46.68
CA LYS A 7 47.36 -5.39 46.13
C LYS A 7 46.15 -4.67 45.54
N ARG A 8 45.71 -3.73 46.37
CA ARG A 8 44.74 -2.66 46.21
C ARG A 8 45.20 -1.69 45.11
N TRP A 9 44.34 -1.36 44.16
CA TRP A 9 44.50 -0.18 43.30
C TRP A 9 43.61 0.94 43.86
N THR A 10 44.24 2.06 44.17
CA THR A 10 43.63 3.27 44.71
C THR A 10 43.10 4.16 43.59
N THR A 11 41.91 4.71 43.83
CA THR A 11 41.25 5.77 43.08
C THR A 11 42.05 7.07 43.04
N THR A 12 42.03 7.79 41.92
CA THR A 12 42.11 9.27 41.95
C THR A 12 41.31 9.87 40.80
N THR A 13 40.20 10.52 41.14
CA THR A 13 39.47 11.51 40.36
C THR A 13 40.27 12.82 40.33
N THR A 14 40.23 13.58 39.24
CA THR A 14 40.68 14.98 39.25
C THR A 14 39.74 15.83 38.39
N THR A 15 38.85 16.52 39.10
CA THR A 15 38.09 17.67 38.64
C THR A 15 38.99 18.90 38.77
N THR A 16 39.06 19.77 37.77
CA THR A 16 39.43 21.18 38.00
C THR A 16 38.51 22.09 37.21
N ALA A 17 38.11 23.16 37.90
CA ALA A 17 37.03 24.06 37.57
C ALA A 17 37.55 25.46 37.22
N THR A 18 36.72 26.17 36.44
CA THR A 18 36.44 27.62 36.46
C THR A 18 37.56 28.66 36.23
N LYS A 19 37.35 29.50 35.21
CA LYS A 19 37.28 30.95 35.44
C LYS A 19 36.44 31.70 34.38
N THR A 20 35.56 32.54 34.92
CA THR A 20 34.66 33.52 34.31
C THR A 20 35.40 34.70 33.66
N SER A 21 34.90 35.20 32.53
CA SER A 21 35.04 36.62 32.18
C SER A 21 33.85 37.12 31.36
N SER A 22 33.20 38.14 31.90
CA SER A 22 32.13 38.95 31.32
C SER A 22 32.55 39.66 30.03
N LEU A 23 31.65 39.70 29.03
CA LEU A 23 31.54 40.81 28.09
C LEU A 23 30.13 40.82 27.46
N ARG A 24 29.38 41.88 27.80
CA ARG A 24 28.15 42.27 27.10
C ARG A 24 28.54 42.76 25.70
N LEU A 25 27.82 42.33 24.67
CA LEU A 25 27.61 43.08 23.43
C LEU A 25 26.29 42.62 22.79
N ASN A 26 25.30 43.50 22.87
CA ASN A 26 24.15 43.52 21.99
C ASN A 26 24.63 43.59 20.53
N ASN A 27 24.20 42.67 19.66
CA ASN A 27 23.57 43.09 18.41
C ASN A 27 22.88 41.90 17.73
N SER A 28 21.57 42.05 17.56
CA SER A 28 20.74 41.47 16.53
C SER A 28 21.47 41.24 15.21
N ARG A 29 21.62 39.97 14.82
CA ARG A 29 21.69 39.58 13.41
C ARG A 29 20.62 38.55 13.12
N ALA A 30 19.61 39.06 12.44
CA ALA A 30 18.49 38.36 11.85
C ALA A 30 18.95 37.13 11.07
N PHE A 31 18.51 35.96 11.52
CA PHE A 31 18.40 34.79 10.67
C PHE A 31 17.25 35.09 9.70
N ARG A 32 17.61 35.50 8.47
CA ARG A 32 16.64 35.75 7.40
C ARG A 32 15.91 34.45 7.11
N SER A 33 14.72 34.28 7.66
CA SER A 33 13.73 33.33 7.16
C SER A 33 13.46 33.69 5.70
N SER A 34 13.61 32.69 4.83
CA SER A 34 13.20 32.80 3.43
C SER A 34 11.72 33.23 3.37
N PRO A 35 11.35 34.25 2.56
CA PRO A 35 10.00 34.83 2.57
C PRO A 35 8.93 33.94 1.93
N ARG A 36 9.22 32.64 1.69
CA ARG A 36 8.25 31.70 1.12
C ARG A 36 7.31 31.04 2.12
N ASN A 37 7.61 31.11 3.42
CA ASN A 37 6.93 30.29 4.43
C ASN A 37 5.89 31.03 5.28
N GLN A 38 5.35 32.17 4.80
CA GLN A 38 4.30 32.94 5.50
C GLN A 38 3.00 33.10 4.71
N LEU A 39 2.89 32.54 3.50
CA LEU A 39 1.68 32.67 2.65
C LEU A 39 0.77 31.43 2.62
N ALA A 40 1.09 30.35 3.35
CA ALA A 40 0.29 29.12 3.34
C ALA A 40 -0.85 29.08 4.39
N HIS A 41 -1.01 30.12 5.21
CA HIS A 41 -1.99 30.12 6.31
C HIS A 41 -3.34 30.80 6.02
N GLN A 42 -3.62 31.18 4.78
CA GLN A 42 -4.91 31.78 4.41
C GLN A 42 -5.41 31.24 3.07
N ALA A 43 -5.89 29.99 3.08
CA ALA A 43 -6.83 29.52 2.07
C ALA A 43 -8.22 29.40 2.74
N PRO A 44 -9.28 30.01 2.19
CA PRO A 44 -10.62 29.92 2.76
C PRO A 44 -11.13 28.47 2.67
N VAL A 45 -11.55 27.92 3.80
CA VAL A 45 -12.26 26.64 3.88
C VAL A 45 -13.56 26.80 3.09
N LYS A 46 -13.65 26.18 1.92
CA LYS A 46 -14.88 26.10 1.16
C LYS A 46 -15.74 25.04 1.83
N GLU A 47 -16.89 25.46 2.36
CA GLU A 47 -17.91 24.59 2.93
C GLU A 47 -18.30 23.53 1.87
N ILE A 48 -18.06 22.26 2.19
CA ILE A 48 -18.39 21.13 1.32
C ILE A 48 -19.82 20.74 1.65
N ASP A 49 -20.71 20.83 0.66
CA ASP A 49 -22.12 20.47 0.81
C ASP A 49 -22.27 18.99 1.24
N PRO A 50 -23.27 18.66 2.08
CA PRO A 50 -23.49 17.30 2.53
C PRO A 50 -23.87 16.36 1.37
N ILE A 51 -23.26 15.17 1.38
CA ILE A 51 -23.50 14.11 0.40
C ILE A 51 -24.96 13.63 0.52
N PRO A 52 -25.75 13.63 -0.57
CA PRO A 52 -27.11 13.09 -0.54
C PRO A 52 -27.11 11.55 -0.38
N ALA A 53 -28.07 11.05 0.39
CA ALA A 53 -28.25 9.63 0.69
C ALA A 53 -28.43 8.74 -0.58
N PRO A 54 -28.05 7.45 -0.53
CA PRO A 54 -28.08 6.57 -1.69
C PRO A 54 -29.51 6.39 -2.21
N THR A 55 -29.71 6.71 -3.48
CA THR A 55 -30.98 6.51 -4.20
C THR A 55 -31.12 5.03 -4.56
N GLN A 56 -32.30 4.47 -4.29
CA GLN A 56 -32.64 3.07 -4.60
C GLN A 56 -32.48 2.80 -6.10
N THR A 57 -31.83 1.68 -6.45
CA THR A 57 -31.67 1.22 -7.83
C THR A 57 -33.04 0.87 -8.43
N PRO A 58 -33.40 1.38 -9.63
CA PRO A 58 -34.65 1.00 -10.27
C PRO A 58 -34.59 -0.45 -10.79
N ASP A 59 -35.68 -1.18 -10.56
CA ASP A 59 -35.88 -2.58 -10.97
C ASP A 59 -35.72 -2.76 -12.49
N LEU A 60 -34.92 -3.75 -12.89
CA LEU A 60 -34.75 -4.15 -14.29
C LEU A 60 -36.01 -4.88 -14.80
N PRO A 61 -36.57 -4.52 -15.97
CA PRO A 61 -37.69 -5.24 -16.56
C PRO A 61 -37.27 -6.62 -17.10
N PRO A 62 -38.21 -7.58 -17.19
CA PRO A 62 -37.89 -8.96 -17.56
C PRO A 62 -37.48 -9.10 -19.04
N PHE A 63 -36.44 -9.92 -19.28
CA PHE A 63 -35.93 -10.25 -20.61
C PHE A 63 -36.93 -11.09 -21.41
N HIS A 64 -37.47 -10.52 -22.48
CA HIS A 64 -38.21 -11.26 -23.50
C HIS A 64 -37.25 -11.69 -24.62
N PHE A 65 -37.12 -13.01 -24.82
CA PHE A 65 -36.41 -13.59 -25.96
C PHE A 65 -37.31 -13.54 -27.21
N GLY A 66 -37.14 -12.52 -28.04
CA GLY A 66 -37.73 -12.45 -29.39
C GLY A 66 -36.89 -13.22 -30.41
N ALA A 67 -37.53 -14.05 -31.23
CA ALA A 67 -36.90 -14.79 -32.33
C ALA A 67 -36.41 -13.84 -33.45
N PRO A 68 -35.34 -14.19 -34.20
CA PRO A 68 -34.78 -13.30 -35.22
C PRO A 68 -35.66 -13.27 -36.48
N SER A 69 -36.32 -12.14 -36.74
CA SER A 69 -36.99 -11.87 -38.01
C SER A 69 -35.98 -11.49 -39.08
N SER A 70 -35.97 -12.27 -40.15
CA SER A 70 -35.27 -12.03 -41.40
C SER A 70 -35.84 -10.78 -42.11
N SER A 71 -35.19 -9.63 -41.98
CA SER A 71 -35.05 -8.61 -43.04
C SER A 71 -34.39 -7.35 -42.48
N LYS A 72 -33.18 -7.03 -42.96
CA LYS A 72 -32.62 -5.68 -43.17
C LYS A 72 -32.93 -4.54 -42.16
N ASP A 73 -33.11 -4.82 -40.89
CA ASP A 73 -33.26 -3.79 -39.87
C ASP A 73 -31.92 -3.57 -39.17
N GLN A 74 -31.39 -2.35 -39.30
CA GLN A 74 -30.22 -1.92 -38.56
C GLN A 74 -30.57 -1.93 -37.07
N VAL A 75 -29.84 -2.71 -36.28
CA VAL A 75 -29.89 -2.61 -34.83
C VAL A 75 -29.13 -1.33 -34.46
N GLU A 76 -29.84 -0.21 -34.35
CA GLU A 76 -29.33 0.94 -33.62
C GLU A 76 -29.21 0.53 -32.14
N PRO A 77 -28.00 0.59 -31.53
CA PRO A 77 -27.85 0.27 -30.12
C PRO A 77 -28.62 1.28 -29.28
N PRO A 78 -29.24 0.87 -28.15
CA PRO A 78 -30.00 1.77 -27.29
C PRO A 78 -29.09 2.89 -26.77
N GLU A 79 -29.59 4.13 -26.81
CA GLU A 79 -28.89 5.34 -26.35
C GLU A 79 -28.58 5.28 -24.85
N PHE A 80 -27.49 4.61 -24.49
CA PHE A 80 -26.87 4.76 -23.17
C PHE A 80 -26.00 6.02 -23.21
N ASN A 81 -26.57 7.13 -22.74
CA ASN A 81 -25.89 8.42 -22.67
C ASN A 81 -24.80 8.40 -21.58
N TYR A 82 -23.61 7.96 -21.96
CA TYR A 82 -22.40 8.01 -21.14
C TYR A 82 -21.41 8.98 -21.79
N LYS A 83 -21.42 10.23 -21.32
CA LYS A 83 -20.52 11.30 -21.77
C LYS A 83 -19.11 11.10 -21.21
N ASP A 84 -18.43 10.06 -21.66
CA ASP A 84 -16.99 9.96 -21.51
C ASP A 84 -16.31 10.62 -22.71
N PRO A 85 -15.42 11.61 -22.51
CA PRO A 85 -14.75 12.33 -23.60
C PRO A 85 -13.79 11.46 -24.42
N ASP A 86 -13.40 10.28 -23.90
CA ASP A 86 -12.50 9.32 -24.55
C ASP A 86 -13.21 8.09 -25.13
N TYR A 87 -14.54 8.04 -25.13
CA TYR A 87 -15.29 6.94 -25.73
C TYR A 87 -15.21 7.02 -27.27
N LYS A 88 -14.43 6.11 -27.86
CA LYS A 88 -14.46 5.86 -29.31
C LYS A 88 -15.50 4.78 -29.58
N PRO A 89 -16.53 5.04 -30.41
CA PRO A 89 -17.49 4.00 -30.76
C PRO A 89 -16.75 2.84 -31.41
N ILE A 90 -17.08 1.62 -31.00
CA ILE A 90 -16.56 0.40 -31.61
C ILE A 90 -17.16 0.25 -33.02
N VAL A 91 -16.47 0.81 -34.01
CA VAL A 91 -16.83 0.65 -35.42
C VAL A 91 -16.55 -0.81 -35.80
N TYR A 92 -17.60 -1.62 -35.88
CA TYR A 92 -17.52 -2.92 -36.52
C TYR A 92 -17.23 -2.68 -38.01
N LYS A 93 -16.22 -3.36 -38.55
CA LYS A 93 -15.91 -3.26 -39.97
C LYS A 93 -17.10 -3.78 -40.76
N ASP A 94 -17.66 -2.93 -41.62
CA ASP A 94 -18.74 -3.35 -42.51
C ASP A 94 -18.15 -4.25 -43.61
N TYR A 95 -18.49 -5.54 -43.56
CA TYR A 95 -18.00 -6.55 -44.51
C TYR A 95 -18.93 -6.72 -45.72
N SER A 96 -19.92 -5.83 -45.89
CA SER A 96 -20.87 -5.80 -47.00
C SER A 96 -20.18 -5.78 -48.38
N ASN A 97 -19.06 -5.07 -48.49
CA ASN A 97 -18.18 -5.05 -49.67
C ASN A 97 -16.93 -5.92 -49.44
N GLY A 98 -17.14 -7.23 -49.25
CA GLY A 98 -16.05 -8.18 -49.04
C GLY A 98 -15.16 -8.40 -50.27
N PRO A 99 -13.93 -8.90 -50.11
CA PRO A 99 -13.02 -9.19 -51.22
C PRO A 99 -13.63 -10.23 -52.17
N SER A 100 -13.22 -10.17 -53.44
CA SER A 100 -13.75 -11.06 -54.49
C SER A 100 -13.54 -12.54 -54.11
N ALA A 101 -14.38 -13.45 -54.59
CA ALA A 101 -14.29 -14.87 -54.25
C ALA A 101 -12.90 -15.46 -54.57
N LEU A 102 -12.25 -14.93 -55.61
CA LEU A 102 -10.88 -15.28 -55.99
C LEU A 102 -9.85 -14.80 -54.98
N ASP A 103 -9.99 -13.59 -54.42
CA ASP A 103 -9.09 -13.08 -53.38
C ASP A 103 -9.20 -13.90 -52.08
N LYS A 104 -10.42 -14.35 -51.74
CA LYS A 104 -10.64 -15.23 -50.57
C LYS A 104 -10.01 -16.60 -50.79
N ALA A 105 -10.17 -17.17 -51.98
CA ALA A 105 -9.53 -18.42 -52.35
C ALA A 105 -8.00 -18.27 -52.33
N ALA A 106 -7.45 -17.20 -52.91
CA ALA A 106 -6.01 -16.93 -52.90
C ALA A 106 -5.47 -16.77 -51.48
N LYS A 107 -6.16 -16.04 -50.60
CA LYS A 107 -5.77 -15.92 -49.19
C LYS A 107 -5.77 -17.25 -48.45
N LEU A 108 -6.73 -18.12 -48.75
CA LEU A 108 -6.85 -19.45 -48.14
C LEU A 108 -5.78 -20.42 -48.66
N PHE A 109 -5.56 -20.47 -49.98
CA PHE A 109 -4.57 -21.35 -50.61
C PHE A 109 -3.13 -20.92 -50.32
N PHE A 110 -2.83 -19.62 -50.37
CA PHE A 110 -1.49 -19.09 -50.08
C PHE A 110 -1.26 -18.77 -48.60
N LEU A 111 -2.25 -19.04 -47.73
CA LEU A 111 -2.16 -18.87 -46.28
C LEU A 111 -1.57 -17.51 -45.86
N THR A 112 -1.83 -16.46 -46.63
CA THR A 112 -1.19 -15.14 -46.46
C THR A 112 -1.46 -14.52 -45.09
N GLU A 113 -2.61 -14.82 -44.48
CA GLU A 113 -2.95 -14.41 -43.12
C GLU A 113 -2.07 -15.12 -42.07
N ILE A 114 -1.72 -16.39 -42.29
CA ILE A 114 -0.77 -17.14 -41.44
C ILE A 114 0.64 -16.57 -41.61
N ALA A 115 1.06 -16.27 -42.84
CA ALA A 115 2.36 -15.65 -43.10
C ALA A 115 2.49 -14.26 -42.47
N ARG A 116 1.41 -13.46 -42.50
CA ARG A 116 1.34 -12.17 -41.81
C ARG A 116 1.46 -12.34 -40.29
N GLY A 117 0.77 -13.33 -39.71
CA GLY A 117 0.90 -13.67 -38.30
C GLY A 117 2.32 -14.11 -37.93
N MET A 118 2.93 -14.96 -38.75
CA MET A 118 4.31 -15.41 -38.60
C MET A 118 5.30 -14.24 -38.62
N TRP A 119 5.09 -13.25 -39.50
CA TRP A 119 5.93 -12.05 -39.57
C TRP A 119 5.88 -11.21 -38.28
N VAL A 120 4.69 -11.08 -37.68
CA VAL A 120 4.54 -10.37 -36.38
C VAL A 120 5.28 -11.11 -35.27
N VAL A 121 5.16 -12.44 -35.21
CA VAL A 121 5.86 -13.28 -34.23
C VAL A 121 7.38 -13.21 -34.43
N LEU A 122 7.83 -13.27 -35.68
CA LEU A 122 9.24 -13.12 -36.03
C LEU A 122 9.78 -11.75 -35.58
N GLY A 123 9.00 -10.68 -35.76
CA GLY A 123 9.32 -9.36 -35.23
C GLY A 123 9.43 -9.33 -33.70
N GLN A 124 8.72 -10.22 -33.00
CA GLN A 124 8.79 -10.33 -31.54
C GLN A 124 9.98 -11.15 -31.04
N MET A 125 10.48 -12.08 -31.86
CA MET A 125 11.71 -12.85 -31.56
C MET A 125 12.94 -11.94 -31.45
N PHE A 126 12.97 -10.82 -32.19
CA PHE A 126 14.10 -9.87 -32.17
C PHE A 126 13.99 -8.76 -31.12
N ARG A 127 12.90 -8.71 -30.33
CA ARG A 127 12.82 -7.76 -29.21
C ARG A 127 13.54 -8.34 -27.99
N PRO A 128 14.21 -7.50 -27.17
CA PRO A 128 14.76 -7.96 -25.91
C PRO A 128 13.63 -8.48 -25.00
N PRO A 129 13.90 -9.52 -24.18
CA PRO A 129 12.89 -10.06 -23.27
C PRO A 129 12.60 -9.06 -22.13
N TYR A 130 11.34 -9.04 -21.66
CA TYR A 130 10.91 -8.23 -20.51
C TYR A 130 11.18 -8.90 -19.15
N THR A 131 11.81 -10.08 -19.14
CA THR A 131 12.06 -10.86 -17.93
C THR A 131 13.10 -10.20 -17.05
N ILE A 132 12.74 -9.89 -15.80
CA ILE A 132 13.70 -9.53 -14.75
C ILE A 132 14.33 -10.78 -14.16
N MET A 133 15.59 -10.69 -13.72
CA MET A 133 16.33 -11.82 -13.15
C MET A 133 16.04 -11.97 -11.65
N TYR A 134 14.84 -12.43 -11.31
CA TYR A 134 14.50 -12.79 -9.92
C TYR A 134 15.36 -13.99 -9.48
N PRO A 135 16.01 -13.98 -8.29
CA PRO A 135 15.84 -13.07 -7.15
C PRO A 135 16.83 -11.90 -7.05
N PHE A 136 17.75 -11.75 -8.01
CA PHE A 136 18.80 -10.72 -7.96
C PHE A 136 18.27 -9.32 -8.30
N GLU A 137 17.27 -9.26 -9.17
CA GLU A 137 16.54 -8.05 -9.54
C GLU A 137 15.07 -8.20 -9.14
N LYS A 138 14.57 -7.28 -8.32
CA LYS A 138 13.17 -7.24 -7.89
C LYS A 138 12.42 -6.12 -8.61
N GLY A 139 11.12 -6.33 -8.82
CA GLY A 139 10.26 -5.31 -9.40
C GLY A 139 10.19 -4.05 -8.53
N PRO A 140 10.01 -2.86 -9.13
CA PRO A 140 9.86 -1.63 -8.35
C PRO A 140 8.56 -1.67 -7.54
N VAL A 141 8.66 -1.46 -6.22
CA VAL A 141 7.51 -1.38 -5.30
C VAL A 141 7.23 0.07 -4.92
N SER A 142 5.95 0.42 -4.80
CA SER A 142 5.55 1.75 -4.33
C SER A 142 5.65 1.83 -2.79
N PRO A 143 5.85 3.03 -2.20
CA PRO A 143 5.82 3.21 -0.73
C PRO A 143 4.50 2.80 -0.07
N ARG A 144 3.41 2.70 -0.84
CA ARG A 144 2.07 2.30 -0.39
C ARG A 144 1.79 0.81 -0.53
N PHE A 145 2.81 0.04 -0.87
CA PHE A 145 2.66 -1.40 -1.03
C PHE A 145 2.22 -2.05 0.29
N ARG A 146 1.33 -3.04 0.20
CA ARG A 146 0.72 -3.74 1.34
C ARG A 146 1.25 -5.17 1.41
N GLY A 147 2.07 -5.47 2.41
CA GLY A 147 2.69 -6.77 2.62
C GLY A 147 2.52 -7.30 4.04
N GLU A 148 3.59 -7.88 4.61
CA GLU A 148 3.57 -8.50 5.92
C GLU A 148 3.21 -7.50 7.03
N HIS A 149 2.35 -7.89 7.97
CA HIS A 149 1.94 -7.01 9.06
C HIS A 149 3.06 -6.90 10.11
N ALA A 150 3.19 -5.69 10.66
CA ALA A 150 4.16 -5.39 11.70
C ALA A 150 3.53 -4.50 12.79
N LEU A 151 3.88 -4.76 14.05
CA LEU A 151 3.56 -3.88 15.17
C LEU A 151 4.75 -2.98 15.47
N ARG A 152 4.53 -1.67 15.46
CA ARG A 152 5.58 -0.67 15.67
C ARG A 152 5.71 -0.24 17.13
N ARG A 153 6.88 0.31 17.43
CA ARG A 153 7.20 0.96 18.72
C ARG A 153 7.33 2.47 18.54
N TYR A 154 7.16 3.20 19.63
CA TYR A 154 7.57 4.60 19.73
C TYR A 154 9.09 4.70 19.70
N ALA A 155 9.62 5.91 19.46
CA ALA A 155 11.06 6.17 19.54
C ALA A 155 11.65 5.90 20.95
N SER A 156 10.81 5.84 21.98
CA SER A 156 11.18 5.44 23.35
C SER A 156 11.35 3.91 23.53
N GLY A 157 10.99 3.10 22.54
CA GLY A 157 10.99 1.62 22.61
C GLY A 157 9.68 1.02 23.13
N GLU A 158 8.75 1.85 23.61
CA GLU A 158 7.44 1.40 24.07
C GLU A 158 6.53 1.00 22.90
N GLU A 159 5.70 -0.03 23.05
CA GLU A 159 4.76 -0.42 21.99
C GLU A 159 3.71 0.67 21.72
N ARG A 160 3.35 0.87 20.44
CA ARG A 160 2.35 1.89 20.07
C ARG A 160 0.92 1.48 20.39
N CYS A 161 0.64 0.17 20.38
CA CYS A 161 -0.71 -0.34 20.54
C CYS A 161 -1.30 0.02 21.91
N ILE A 162 -2.47 0.66 21.90
CA ILE A 162 -3.24 1.05 23.10
C ILE A 162 -4.47 0.15 23.34
N ALA A 163 -4.51 -1.01 22.66
CA ALA A 163 -5.61 -1.98 22.76
C ALA A 163 -7.01 -1.39 22.52
N CYS A 164 -7.15 -0.47 21.55
CA CYS A 164 -8.43 0.20 21.24
C CYS A 164 -9.46 -0.69 20.52
N LYS A 165 -9.03 -1.84 19.96
CA LYS A 165 -9.86 -2.81 19.23
C LYS A 165 -10.55 -2.31 17.95
N LEU A 166 -10.21 -1.11 17.47
CA LEU A 166 -10.73 -0.61 16.18
C LEU A 166 -10.31 -1.48 15.00
N CYS A 167 -9.06 -1.98 15.01
CA CYS A 167 -8.53 -2.81 13.93
C CYS A 167 -9.25 -4.18 13.83
N GLU A 168 -9.71 -4.71 14.96
CA GLU A 168 -10.51 -5.95 15.00
C GLU A 168 -11.92 -5.69 14.44
N ALA A 169 -12.53 -4.56 14.80
CA ALA A 169 -13.87 -4.19 14.33
C ALA A 169 -13.92 -3.90 12.82
N ILE A 170 -12.88 -3.27 12.25
CA ILE A 170 -12.85 -2.90 10.83
C ILE A 170 -12.40 -4.04 9.91
N CYS A 171 -11.82 -5.11 10.44
CA CYS A 171 -11.28 -6.19 9.64
C CYS A 171 -12.41 -6.93 8.90
N PRO A 172 -12.49 -6.86 7.55
CA PRO A 172 -13.60 -7.45 6.80
C PRO A 172 -13.63 -8.98 6.88
N ALA A 173 -12.45 -9.60 7.06
CA ALA A 173 -12.31 -11.05 7.19
C ALA A 173 -12.26 -11.54 8.65
N GLN A 174 -12.38 -10.62 9.63
CA GLN A 174 -12.29 -10.93 11.06
C GLN A 174 -11.06 -11.80 11.42
N ALA A 175 -9.91 -11.45 10.83
CA ALA A 175 -8.65 -12.20 10.98
C ALA A 175 -7.88 -11.87 12.27
N ILE A 176 -8.24 -10.78 12.93
CA ILE A 176 -7.54 -10.24 14.10
C ILE A 176 -8.33 -10.59 15.36
N THR A 177 -7.64 -11.04 16.42
CA THR A 177 -8.25 -11.21 17.75
C THR A 177 -7.43 -10.49 18.81
N ILE A 178 -8.09 -9.64 19.61
CA ILE A 178 -7.42 -8.76 20.56
C ILE A 178 -7.99 -8.91 21.97
N GLU A 179 -7.11 -9.21 22.92
CA GLU A 179 -7.42 -9.19 24.36
C GLU A 179 -6.60 -8.09 25.04
N SER A 180 -7.22 -7.40 26.00
CA SER A 180 -6.65 -6.20 26.62
C SER A 180 -6.70 -6.29 28.14
N GLU A 181 -5.58 -6.02 28.79
CA GLU A 181 -5.48 -5.94 30.24
C GLU A 181 -4.75 -4.66 30.66
N THR A 182 -4.96 -4.24 31.90
CA THR A 182 -4.22 -3.14 32.51
C THR A 182 -2.89 -3.66 33.03
N ARG A 183 -1.79 -3.06 32.56
CA ARG A 183 -0.45 -3.34 33.08
C ARG A 183 -0.25 -2.68 34.45
N GLU A 184 0.79 -3.09 35.18
CA GLU A 184 1.19 -2.53 36.49
C GLU A 184 1.35 -1.00 36.47
N ASP A 185 1.75 -0.43 35.33
CA ASP A 185 1.91 1.01 35.11
C ASP A 185 0.57 1.76 34.92
N GLY A 186 -0.57 1.06 35.00
CA GLY A 186 -1.92 1.61 34.75
C GLY A 186 -2.24 1.83 33.26
N SER A 187 -1.29 1.59 32.35
CA SER A 187 -1.52 1.66 30.91
C SER A 187 -2.30 0.43 30.41
N ARG A 188 -3.21 0.65 29.45
CA ARG A 188 -3.96 -0.43 28.78
C ARG A 188 -3.15 -0.99 27.63
N ARG A 189 -2.84 -2.29 27.68
CA ARG A 189 -2.03 -2.98 26.67
C ARG A 189 -2.68 -4.29 26.23
N THR A 190 -2.21 -4.82 25.11
CA THR A 190 -2.70 -6.10 24.60
C THR A 190 -1.95 -7.25 25.27
N THR A 191 -2.67 -8.21 25.82
CA THR A 191 -2.07 -9.49 26.25
C THR A 191 -1.95 -10.43 25.08
N ARG A 192 -3.02 -10.51 24.28
CA ARG A 192 -3.11 -11.28 23.05
C ARG A 192 -3.41 -10.36 21.88
N TYR A 193 -2.63 -10.48 20.83
CA TYR A 193 -2.83 -9.78 19.57
C TYR A 193 -2.42 -10.73 18.46
N ASP A 194 -3.39 -11.48 17.95
CA ASP A 194 -3.13 -12.55 17.02
C ASP A 194 -3.77 -12.22 15.68
N ILE A 195 -3.05 -12.50 14.59
CA ILE A 195 -3.52 -12.32 13.23
C ILE A 195 -3.36 -13.64 12.48
N ASP A 196 -4.48 -14.13 11.95
CA ASP A 196 -4.48 -15.27 11.03
C ASP A 196 -4.21 -14.79 9.60
N MET A 197 -2.97 -14.96 9.12
CA MET A 197 -2.58 -14.55 7.77
C MET A 197 -3.28 -15.39 6.69
N THR A 198 -3.89 -16.52 7.03
CA THR A 198 -4.69 -17.32 6.09
C THR A 198 -6.08 -16.74 5.86
N LYS A 199 -6.58 -15.92 6.80
CA LYS A 199 -7.84 -15.17 6.67
C LYS A 199 -7.62 -13.75 6.18
N CYS A 200 -6.46 -13.16 6.49
CA CYS A 200 -6.17 -11.79 6.10
C CYS A 200 -6.16 -11.63 4.57
N ILE A 201 -6.89 -10.62 4.08
CA ILE A 201 -6.97 -10.29 2.66
C ILE A 201 -6.07 -9.11 2.24
N TYR A 202 -5.19 -8.65 3.14
CA TYR A 202 -4.23 -7.56 2.88
C TYR A 202 -4.86 -6.27 2.33
N CYS A 203 -6.03 -5.91 2.86
CA CYS A 203 -6.78 -4.73 2.44
C CYS A 203 -6.24 -3.41 3.01
N GLY A 204 -5.44 -3.44 4.09
CA GLY A 204 -4.91 -2.24 4.72
C GLY A 204 -5.85 -1.41 5.58
N PHE A 205 -7.09 -1.85 5.82
CA PHE A 205 -8.00 -1.11 6.70
C PHE A 205 -7.51 -1.03 8.14
N CYS A 206 -6.75 -2.02 8.61
CA CYS A 206 -6.14 -1.99 9.94
C CYS A 206 -5.13 -0.86 10.10
N GLN A 207 -4.36 -0.54 9.05
CA GLN A 207 -3.36 0.52 9.03
C GLN A 207 -4.00 1.91 9.05
N GLU A 208 -5.10 2.11 8.31
CA GLU A 208 -5.80 3.41 8.27
C GLU A 208 -6.72 3.62 9.49
N ALA A 209 -7.27 2.55 10.05
CA ALA A 209 -8.15 2.64 11.22
C ALA A 209 -7.39 2.82 12.54
N CYS A 210 -6.07 2.60 12.57
CA CYS A 210 -5.31 2.67 13.79
C CYS A 210 -5.07 4.13 14.20
N PRO A 211 -5.59 4.61 15.36
CA PRO A 211 -5.46 6.01 15.74
C PRO A 211 -4.03 6.44 16.14
N VAL A 212 -3.12 5.48 16.28
CA VAL A 212 -1.76 5.67 16.80
C VAL A 212 -0.69 5.04 15.89
N ASP A 213 -1.07 4.61 14.69
CA ASP A 213 -0.21 3.90 13.73
C ASP A 213 0.55 2.72 14.36
N ALA A 214 -0.14 1.92 15.19
CA ALA A 214 0.47 0.79 15.87
C ALA A 214 0.68 -0.43 14.97
N ILE A 215 -0.31 -0.73 14.12
CA ILE A 215 -0.21 -1.79 13.12
C ILE A 215 -0.06 -1.17 11.74
N VAL A 216 0.87 -1.72 10.97
CA VAL A 216 1.19 -1.27 9.62
C VAL A 216 1.45 -2.49 8.73
N GLU A 217 1.20 -2.33 7.45
CA GLU A 217 1.62 -3.30 6.44
C GLU A 217 3.00 -2.89 5.92
N SER A 218 3.97 -3.80 6.04
CA SER A 218 5.34 -3.60 5.56
C SER A 218 5.46 -3.90 4.07
N GLN A 219 6.62 -3.62 3.49
CA GLN A 219 6.93 -3.97 2.10
C GLN A 219 7.37 -5.43 1.91
N ASN A 220 7.50 -6.21 2.98
CA ASN A 220 7.91 -7.60 2.86
C ASN A 220 6.80 -8.44 2.23
N THR A 221 7.13 -9.15 1.16
CA THR A 221 6.24 -10.07 0.43
C THR A 221 6.71 -11.52 0.51
N GLU A 222 7.99 -11.73 0.83
CA GLU A 222 8.68 -13.00 0.71
C GLU A 222 8.71 -13.72 2.07
N TYR A 223 7.54 -14.12 2.56
CA TYR A 223 7.38 -14.82 3.84
C TYR A 223 6.53 -16.10 3.71
N SER A 224 6.60 -16.77 2.55
CA SER A 224 5.99 -18.08 2.36
C SER A 224 6.59 -19.09 3.35
N THR A 225 5.72 -19.81 4.06
CA THR A 225 6.10 -20.82 5.06
C THR A 225 5.69 -22.21 4.60
N GLU A 226 6.36 -23.23 5.12
CA GLU A 226 6.06 -24.63 4.79
C GLU A 226 4.84 -25.17 5.55
N THR A 227 4.59 -24.63 6.74
CA THR A 227 3.48 -25.05 7.61
C THR A 227 2.43 -23.95 7.74
N ARG A 228 1.18 -24.36 8.05
CA ARG A 228 0.06 -23.42 8.24
C ARG A 228 0.16 -22.71 9.59
N GLU A 229 0.69 -23.39 10.59
CA GLU A 229 0.83 -22.89 11.95
C GLU A 229 1.74 -21.67 12.00
N GLU A 230 2.75 -21.61 11.13
CA GLU A 230 3.64 -20.45 11.02
C GLU A 230 2.92 -19.18 10.51
N LEU A 231 1.80 -19.31 9.80
CA LEU A 231 0.96 -18.20 9.31
C LEU A 231 -0.03 -17.67 10.35
N LEU A 232 -0.13 -18.33 11.50
CA LEU A 232 -0.86 -17.83 12.66
C LEU A 232 0.10 -16.97 13.48
N TYR A 233 0.02 -15.66 13.31
CA TYR A 233 0.97 -14.74 13.92
C TYR A 233 0.49 -14.34 15.31
N ASN A 234 1.37 -14.52 16.29
CA ASN A 234 1.18 -14.00 17.64
C ASN A 234 1.71 -12.57 17.74
N LYS A 235 1.37 -11.89 18.83
CA LYS A 235 1.85 -10.53 19.16
C LYS A 235 3.37 -10.40 19.06
N GLU A 236 4.10 -11.38 19.58
CA GLU A 236 5.57 -11.38 19.62
C GLU A 236 6.18 -11.41 18.22
N LYS A 237 5.62 -12.22 17.31
CA LYS A 237 6.07 -12.30 15.92
C LYS A 237 5.84 -10.98 15.18
N LEU A 238 4.68 -10.36 15.40
CA LEU A 238 4.36 -9.06 14.81
C LEU A 238 5.27 -7.93 15.32
N LEU A 239 5.64 -7.96 16.60
CA LEU A 239 6.62 -7.02 17.17
C LEU A 239 8.02 -7.27 16.61
N ALA A 240 8.45 -8.53 16.48
CA ALA A 240 9.74 -8.88 15.89
C ALA A 240 9.85 -8.42 14.41
N ASN A 241 8.75 -8.50 13.66
CA ASN A 241 8.67 -7.97 12.30
C ASN A 241 8.80 -6.45 12.28
N GLY A 242 8.14 -5.75 13.19
CA GLY A 242 8.28 -4.30 13.37
C GLY A 242 9.72 -3.91 13.70
N ASP A 243 10.34 -4.59 14.67
CA ASP A 243 11.71 -4.33 15.08
C ASP A 243 12.72 -4.54 13.93
N ARG A 244 12.49 -5.54 13.05
CA ARG A 244 13.33 -5.80 11.86
C ARG A 244 13.15 -4.72 10.78
N MET A 245 11.94 -4.22 10.58
CA MET A 245 11.57 -3.38 9.42
C MET A 245 11.26 -1.92 9.76
N GLU A 246 11.43 -1.49 11.01
CA GLU A 246 11.05 -0.15 11.49
C GLU A 246 11.66 0.98 10.64
N SER A 247 12.91 0.82 10.19
CA SER A 247 13.59 1.84 9.37
C SER A 247 12.93 2.05 8.01
N GLU A 248 12.55 0.97 7.33
CA GLU A 248 11.89 0.99 6.02
C GLU A 248 10.44 1.47 6.15
N ILE A 249 9.71 0.95 7.14
CA ILE A 249 8.34 1.36 7.42
C ILE A 249 8.28 2.86 7.79
N ALA A 250 9.23 3.36 8.60
CA ALA A 250 9.31 4.79 8.92
C ALA A 250 9.54 5.65 7.67
N ALA A 251 10.43 5.23 6.76
CA ALA A 251 10.67 5.94 5.51
C ALA A 251 9.43 5.98 4.62
N ASN A 252 8.71 4.85 4.51
CA ASN A 252 7.49 4.75 3.71
C ASN A 252 6.34 5.58 4.28
N LEU A 253 6.13 5.54 5.61
CA LEU A 253 5.13 6.41 6.25
C LEU A 253 5.47 7.88 6.07
N HIS A 254 6.75 8.25 6.17
CA HIS A 254 7.19 9.62 5.89
C HIS A 254 6.95 10.02 4.42
N ALA A 255 7.01 9.10 3.47
CA ALA A 255 6.66 9.40 2.08
C ALA A 255 5.13 9.52 1.88
N ASP A 256 4.32 8.79 2.64
CA ASP A 256 2.86 8.69 2.45
C ASP A 256 2.03 9.66 3.31
N HIS A 257 2.55 10.19 4.42
CA HIS A 257 1.78 10.93 5.43
C HIS A 257 0.93 12.11 4.93
N VAL A 258 1.23 12.69 3.77
CA VAL A 258 0.49 13.82 3.19
C VAL A 258 -0.86 13.39 2.60
N TYR A 259 -1.02 12.10 2.29
CA TYR A 259 -2.19 11.57 1.57
C TYR A 259 -3.15 10.77 2.47
N ARG A 260 -2.90 10.78 3.78
CA ARG A 260 -3.76 10.19 4.83
C ARG A 260 -4.51 11.30 5.55
#